data_AF-A0A9E7PQW7-F1
#
_entry.id   AF-A0A9E7PQW7-F1
#
_cell.length_a   1.000
_cell.length_b   1.000
_cell.length_c   1.000
_cell.angle_alpha   90.00
_cell.angle_beta   90.00
_cell.angle_gamma   90.00
#
_symmetry.space_group_name_H-M   'P 1'
#
loop_
_entity.id
_entity.type
_entity.pdbx_description
1 polymer ?
#
loop_
_entity_poly.entity_id
_entity_poly.type
_entity_poly.pdbx_seq_one_letter_code
_entity_poly.pdbx_strand_id
1 'polypeptide(L)'
;MNNKTGRNDPCPCGSGKKYKKCCMKKDRDEMRESAEIRVFEDELKSLINNKQDLDEPTKRLLFGDESKITVKDEEELYYNLAPIEVDAIPDYGAFPKDYITFDQKNLLSMNPLELFYDELCYGLEGQMDLEKAATENNLFADEMRNKIQDLKDPESFIGNFDEYYIPVINASAIKKSMEFGIATGPVIFEHLKDTESLILSELFIKMLHFSPCDFRDGILEVINLPPKNPYVLSALCIELSFYDNPEDMQIFWNCYNFFKEYYPDVPLQEGPVIALNHVPSSG
;
A
#
# COMPACT_ATOMS: atom_id res chain seq x y z
N MET A 1 27.10 17.51 25.21
CA MET A 1 26.20 17.68 26.37
C MET A 1 24.97 16.82 26.12
N ASN A 2 24.79 15.72 26.87
CA ASN A 2 23.63 14.83 26.73
C ASN A 2 22.45 15.38 27.54
N ASN A 3 21.56 16.14 26.92
CA ASN A 3 20.28 16.50 27.53
C ASN A 3 19.32 15.30 27.41
N LYS A 4 19.50 14.29 28.27
CA LYS A 4 18.48 13.26 28.47
C LYS A 4 17.35 13.88 29.30
N THR A 5 16.19 14.09 28.69
CA THR A 5 14.98 14.55 29.36
C THR A 5 14.64 13.64 30.54
N GLY A 6 14.57 14.19 31.75
CA GLY A 6 14.22 13.44 32.95
C GLY A 6 12.75 13.01 32.93
N ARG A 7 12.45 11.82 33.47
CA ARG A 7 11.08 11.23 33.46
C ARG A 7 9.99 12.16 34.01
N ASN A 8 10.32 13.04 34.95
CA ASN A 8 9.36 13.96 35.57
C ASN A 8 9.35 15.36 34.94
N ASP A 9 10.25 15.64 34.00
CA ASP A 9 10.39 16.94 33.36
C ASP A 9 9.22 17.19 32.41
N PRO A 10 8.90 18.46 32.09
CA PRO A 10 7.97 18.79 31.03
C PRO A 10 8.39 18.11 29.72
N CYS A 11 7.43 17.53 29.01
CA CYS A 11 7.69 16.80 27.79
C CYS A 11 8.15 17.76 26.68
N PRO A 12 9.25 17.45 25.95
CA PRO A 12 9.82 18.35 24.94
C PRO A 12 8.91 18.56 23.72
N CYS A 13 7.89 17.73 23.53
CA CYS A 13 6.89 17.91 22.46
C CYS A 13 5.92 19.09 22.69
N GLY A 14 6.12 19.89 23.74
CA GLY A 14 5.31 21.09 24.01
C GLY A 14 3.94 20.80 24.64
N SER A 15 3.62 19.55 24.97
CA SER A 15 2.29 19.17 25.52
C SER A 15 2.01 19.66 26.94
N GLY A 16 3.02 20.20 27.64
CA GLY A 16 2.93 20.62 29.05
C GLY A 16 2.82 19.47 30.06
N LYS A 17 2.70 18.21 29.62
CA LYS A 17 2.63 17.00 30.48
C LYS A 17 4.04 16.56 30.90
N LYS A 18 4.16 15.80 32.00
CA LYS A 18 5.43 15.17 32.40
C LYS A 18 5.85 14.13 31.35
N TYR A 19 7.13 14.06 30.99
CA TYR A 19 7.67 13.17 29.95
C TYR A 19 7.22 11.71 30.13
N LYS A 20 7.27 11.16 31.36
CA LYS A 20 6.81 9.80 31.66
C LYS A 20 5.32 9.51 31.40
N LYS A 21 4.49 10.55 31.30
CA LYS A 21 3.05 10.47 31.01
C LYS A 21 2.72 10.94 29.59
N CYS A 22 3.74 11.15 28.76
CA CYS A 22 3.61 11.61 27.38
C CYS A 22 4.52 10.75 26.50
N CYS A 23 5.53 11.33 25.86
CA CYS A 23 6.35 10.66 24.85
C CYS A 23 7.19 9.49 25.39
N MET A 24 7.46 9.37 26.70
CA MET A 24 8.31 8.28 27.21
C MET A 24 7.76 6.85 27.00
N LYS A 25 6.46 6.71 26.70
CA LYS A 25 5.92 5.42 26.25
C LYS A 25 6.28 5.20 24.77
N LYS A 26 5.95 6.18 23.92
CA LYS A 26 6.29 6.19 22.49
C LYS A 26 7.79 5.97 22.25
N ASP A 27 8.66 6.75 22.89
CA ASP A 27 10.12 6.60 22.76
C ASP A 27 10.62 5.23 23.24
N ARG A 28 9.94 4.58 24.19
CA ARG A 28 10.29 3.21 24.63
C ARG A 28 9.81 2.15 23.68
N ASP A 29 8.69 2.37 23.03
CA ASP A 29 8.13 1.49 22.01
C ASP A 29 9.00 1.61 20.73
N GLU A 30 9.37 2.82 20.31
CA GLU A 30 10.33 3.09 19.23
C GLU A 30 11.72 2.47 19.50
N MET A 31 12.21 2.54 20.74
CA MET A 31 13.49 1.90 21.11
C MET A 31 13.41 0.37 21.15
N ARG A 32 12.23 -0.21 21.41
CA ARG A 32 12.00 -1.66 21.36
C ARG A 32 11.90 -2.13 19.92
N GLU A 33 11.15 -1.41 19.10
CA GLU A 33 11.02 -1.62 17.66
C GLU A 33 12.38 -1.54 16.97
N SER A 34 13.18 -0.51 17.28
CA SER A 34 14.56 -0.37 16.79
C SER A 34 15.49 -1.52 17.23
N ALA A 35 15.20 -2.17 18.37
CA ALA A 35 15.98 -3.29 18.87
C ALA A 35 15.53 -4.62 18.26
N GLU A 36 14.23 -4.80 18.06
CA GLU A 36 13.62 -5.97 17.42
C GLU A 36 13.96 -6.02 15.92
N ILE A 37 13.92 -4.87 15.22
CA ILE A 37 14.39 -4.74 13.84
C ILE A 37 15.88 -5.09 13.72
N ARG A 38 16.72 -4.65 14.66
CA ARG A 38 18.16 -5.00 14.66
C ARG A 38 18.40 -6.48 14.88
N VAL A 39 17.62 -7.13 15.74
CA VAL A 39 17.70 -8.58 15.95
C VAL A 39 17.30 -9.33 14.68
N PHE A 40 16.22 -8.90 14.02
CA PHE A 40 15.78 -9.49 12.75
C PHE A 40 16.78 -9.25 11.61
N GLU A 41 17.35 -8.05 11.49
CA GLU A 41 18.42 -7.76 10.53
C GLU A 41 19.67 -8.62 10.75
N ASP A 42 20.08 -8.82 12.00
CA ASP A 42 21.25 -9.63 12.35
C ASP A 42 21.00 -11.14 12.10
N GLU A 43 19.76 -11.61 12.34
CA GLU A 43 19.32 -12.97 11.98
C GLU A 43 19.26 -13.18 10.47
N LEU A 44 18.73 -12.21 9.72
CA LEU A 44 18.68 -12.22 8.25
C LEU A 44 20.10 -12.23 7.66
N LYS A 45 21.01 -11.36 8.15
CA LYS A 45 22.42 -11.32 7.75
C LYS A 45 23.16 -12.62 8.09
N SER A 46 22.84 -13.24 9.23
CA SER A 46 23.35 -14.54 9.65
C SER A 46 22.90 -15.67 8.70
N LEU A 47 21.61 -15.70 8.33
CA LEU A 47 21.03 -16.67 7.40
C LEU A 47 21.59 -16.52 5.98
N ILE A 48 21.83 -15.28 5.54
CA ILE A 48 22.43 -14.96 4.24
C ILE A 48 23.91 -15.37 4.20
N ASN A 49 24.68 -15.06 5.25
CA ASN A 49 26.11 -15.38 5.31
C ASN A 49 26.40 -16.89 5.46
N ASN A 50 25.45 -17.66 6.00
CA ASN A 50 25.59 -19.10 6.18
C ASN A 50 25.17 -19.93 4.94
N LYS A 51 24.52 -19.33 3.92
CA LYS A 51 24.28 -19.99 2.64
C LYS A 51 25.43 -19.70 1.67
N GLN A 52 26.47 -20.54 1.72
CA GLN A 52 27.48 -20.57 0.64
C GLN A 52 26.95 -21.11 -0.70
N ASP A 53 25.68 -21.50 -0.80
CA ASP A 53 25.07 -22.08 -2.01
C ASP A 53 23.78 -21.38 -2.43
N LEU A 54 23.77 -20.04 -2.50
CA LEU A 54 22.73 -19.35 -3.29
C LEU A 54 23.19 -19.32 -4.76
N ASP A 55 22.36 -19.84 -5.66
CA ASP A 55 22.61 -19.71 -7.10
C ASP A 55 22.54 -18.23 -7.53
N GLU A 56 23.27 -17.89 -8.60
CA GLU A 56 23.35 -16.52 -9.10
C GLU A 56 21.98 -15.87 -9.45
N PRO A 57 21.00 -16.60 -10.01
CA PRO A 57 19.63 -16.09 -10.15
C PRO A 57 19.01 -15.66 -8.82
N THR A 58 19.13 -16.49 -7.78
CA THR A 58 18.57 -16.20 -6.45
C THR A 58 19.31 -15.04 -5.77
N LYS A 59 20.62 -14.92 -5.96
CA LYS A 59 21.38 -13.75 -5.48
C LYS A 59 20.94 -12.47 -6.18
N ARG A 60 20.73 -12.48 -7.49
CA ARG A 60 20.20 -11.31 -8.22
C ARG A 60 18.77 -10.97 -7.81
N LEU A 61 17.95 -11.97 -7.51
CA LEU A 61 16.56 -11.78 -7.08
C LEU A 61 16.48 -11.15 -5.69
N LEU A 62 17.34 -11.56 -4.76
CA LEU A 62 17.33 -11.08 -3.37
C LEU A 62 18.14 -9.81 -3.14
N PHE A 63 19.22 -9.58 -3.90
CA PHE A 63 20.16 -8.48 -3.68
C PHE A 63 20.21 -7.47 -4.83
N GLY A 64 19.49 -7.72 -5.92
CA GLY A 64 19.60 -6.92 -7.14
C GLY A 64 20.99 -7.00 -7.78
N ASP A 65 21.15 -6.38 -8.95
CA ASP A 65 22.49 -6.06 -9.46
C ASP A 65 23.03 -4.88 -8.62
N GLU A 66 23.93 -5.15 -7.66
CA GLU A 66 24.53 -4.14 -6.77
C GLU A 66 25.14 -2.95 -7.52
N SER A 67 25.37 -3.10 -8.83
CA SER A 67 25.92 -2.04 -9.69
C SER A 67 24.89 -1.03 -10.23
N LYS A 68 23.57 -1.23 -10.00
CA LYS A 68 22.53 -0.36 -10.60
C LYS A 68 21.34 0.02 -9.72
N ILE A 69 21.15 -0.58 -8.53
CA ILE A 69 19.99 -0.29 -7.70
C ILE A 69 20.43 0.46 -6.44
N THR A 70 20.28 1.77 -6.45
CA THR A 70 20.18 2.56 -5.22
C THR A 70 18.77 2.35 -4.66
N VAL A 71 18.58 1.29 -3.85
CA VAL A 71 17.32 0.96 -3.15
C VAL A 71 16.79 2.13 -2.29
N LYS A 72 17.58 3.17 -2.08
CA LYS A 72 17.16 4.40 -1.41
C LYS A 72 16.22 5.28 -2.24
N ASP A 73 16.26 5.22 -3.57
CA ASP A 73 15.60 6.24 -4.39
C ASP A 73 14.10 5.96 -4.62
N GLU A 74 13.65 4.70 -4.62
CA GLU A 74 12.23 4.36 -4.85
C GLU A 74 11.37 4.48 -3.59
N GLU A 75 11.82 3.97 -2.43
CA GLU A 75 11.10 4.21 -1.16
C GLU A 75 11.03 5.71 -0.87
N GLU A 76 12.13 6.45 -1.01
CA GLU A 76 12.19 7.90 -0.75
C GLU A 76 11.33 8.72 -1.74
N LEU A 77 11.05 8.20 -2.95
CA LEU A 77 10.19 8.86 -3.94
C LEU A 77 8.72 8.91 -3.49
N TYR A 78 8.21 7.82 -2.92
CA TYR A 78 6.81 7.74 -2.50
C TYR A 78 6.57 8.34 -1.10
N TYR A 79 7.55 8.25 -0.18
CA TYR A 79 7.43 8.86 1.16
C TYR A 79 7.41 10.40 1.13
N ASN A 80 7.83 11.04 0.03
CA ASN A 80 7.86 12.50 -0.13
C ASN A 80 6.72 13.06 -1.00
N LEU A 81 5.68 12.26 -1.29
CA LEU A 81 4.52 12.74 -2.02
C LEU A 81 3.80 13.85 -1.22
N ALA A 82 3.76 15.05 -1.79
CA ALA A 82 3.03 16.15 -1.19
C ALA A 82 1.52 15.84 -1.17
N PRO A 83 0.80 16.18 -0.08
CA PRO A 83 -0.66 16.09 -0.05
C PRO A 83 -1.28 16.88 -1.21
N ILE A 84 -2.41 16.41 -1.74
CA ILE A 84 -3.12 17.10 -2.82
C ILE A 84 -3.73 18.39 -2.29
N GLU A 85 -3.31 19.54 -2.83
CA GLU A 85 -3.93 20.83 -2.55
C GLU A 85 -5.27 20.94 -3.29
N VAL A 86 -6.36 20.76 -2.54
CA VAL A 86 -7.75 20.57 -2.99
C VAL A 86 -8.28 21.69 -3.88
N ASP A 87 -7.83 22.93 -3.67
CA ASP A 87 -8.42 24.12 -4.28
C ASP A 87 -7.91 24.39 -5.71
N ALA A 88 -7.05 23.53 -6.25
CA ALA A 88 -6.30 23.82 -7.48
C ALA A 88 -6.58 22.90 -8.66
N ILE A 89 -7.37 21.82 -8.55
CA ILE A 89 -7.51 20.83 -9.64
C ILE A 89 -8.12 21.47 -10.92
N PRO A 90 -7.33 21.65 -12.00
CA PRO A 90 -7.79 22.20 -13.27
C PRO A 90 -8.74 21.24 -14.01
N ASP A 91 -9.62 21.80 -14.84
CA ASP A 91 -10.33 21.03 -15.88
C ASP A 91 -9.36 20.76 -17.06
N TYR A 92 -8.95 19.52 -17.20
CA TYR A 92 -7.95 19.09 -18.19
C TYR A 92 -8.53 18.71 -19.57
N GLY A 93 -9.83 18.95 -19.80
CA GLY A 93 -10.44 18.81 -21.12
C GLY A 93 -10.63 17.36 -21.59
N ALA A 94 -10.85 17.20 -22.90
CA ALA A 94 -11.25 15.94 -23.52
C ALA A 94 -10.08 15.13 -24.09
N PHE A 95 -10.25 13.81 -24.09
CA PHE A 95 -9.30 12.79 -24.53
C PHE A 95 -8.75 13.00 -25.96
N PRO A 96 -7.42 13.07 -26.18
CA PRO A 96 -6.81 12.94 -27.49
C PRO A 96 -6.59 11.47 -27.87
N LYS A 97 -6.84 11.14 -29.14
CA LYS A 97 -6.58 9.81 -29.70
C LYS A 97 -5.08 9.49 -29.66
N ASP A 98 -4.78 8.22 -29.39
CA ASP A 98 -3.46 7.56 -29.50
C ASP A 98 -2.48 7.73 -28.32
N TYR A 99 -2.94 7.49 -27.08
CA TYR A 99 -2.03 7.30 -25.93
C TYR A 99 -1.50 5.86 -25.89
N ILE A 100 -0.17 5.74 -25.75
CA ILE A 100 0.58 4.48 -25.90
C ILE A 100 0.50 3.63 -24.62
N THR A 101 0.36 2.33 -24.81
CA THR A 101 0.34 1.26 -23.79
C THR A 101 1.74 0.85 -23.33
N PHE A 102 1.91 0.55 -22.05
CA PHE A 102 3.15 0.03 -21.43
C PHE A 102 3.36 -1.49 -21.70
N ASP A 103 4.60 -1.98 -21.54
CA ASP A 103 5.00 -3.38 -21.83
C ASP A 103 4.95 -4.27 -20.57
N GLN A 104 3.91 -5.08 -20.45
CA GLN A 104 3.67 -5.99 -19.31
C GLN A 104 4.67 -7.17 -19.20
N LYS A 105 5.69 -7.29 -20.06
CA LYS A 105 6.50 -8.53 -20.17
C LYS A 105 7.73 -8.61 -19.26
N ASN A 106 8.01 -7.61 -18.43
CA ASN A 106 9.20 -7.59 -17.59
C ASN A 106 8.94 -7.06 -16.17
N LEU A 107 8.72 -7.99 -15.23
CA LEU A 107 8.46 -7.72 -13.81
C LEU A 107 9.54 -6.85 -13.15
N LEU A 108 10.81 -7.02 -13.52
CA LEU A 108 11.92 -6.24 -12.95
C LEU A 108 11.99 -4.78 -13.44
N SER A 109 11.16 -4.43 -14.43
CA SER A 109 11.01 -3.05 -14.89
C SER A 109 9.66 -2.45 -14.53
N MET A 110 8.81 -3.20 -13.82
CA MET A 110 7.49 -2.72 -13.44
C MET A 110 7.60 -1.75 -12.27
N ASN A 111 6.88 -0.64 -12.38
CA ASN A 111 6.71 0.28 -11.27
C ASN A 111 5.66 -0.28 -10.26
N PRO A 112 5.56 0.28 -9.04
CA PRO A 112 4.64 -0.20 -8.02
C PRO A 112 3.17 -0.33 -8.46
N LEU A 113 2.65 0.58 -9.28
CA LEU A 113 1.26 0.50 -9.77
C LEU A 113 1.05 -0.61 -10.78
N GLU A 114 2.05 -0.89 -11.63
CA GLU A 114 2.03 -2.03 -12.54
C GLU A 114 2.08 -3.34 -11.75
N LEU A 115 2.94 -3.42 -10.72
CA LEU A 115 3.01 -4.58 -9.83
C LEU A 115 1.70 -4.80 -9.08
N PHE A 116 1.10 -3.72 -8.55
CA PHE A 116 -0.19 -3.76 -7.89
C PHE A 116 -1.29 -4.30 -8.83
N TYR A 117 -1.36 -3.79 -10.06
CA TYR A 117 -2.29 -4.29 -11.07
C TYR A 117 -2.09 -5.79 -11.38
N ASP A 118 -0.84 -6.23 -11.54
CA ASP A 118 -0.52 -7.64 -11.79
C ASP A 118 -0.94 -8.54 -10.61
N GLU A 119 -0.74 -8.07 -9.38
CA GLU A 119 -1.21 -8.74 -8.17
C GLU A 119 -2.73 -8.88 -8.07
N LEU A 120 -3.50 -7.91 -8.57
CA LEU A 120 -4.96 -8.01 -8.68
C LEU A 120 -5.36 -9.07 -9.72
N CYS A 121 -4.56 -9.25 -10.77
CA CYS A 121 -4.84 -10.17 -11.88
C CYS A 121 -4.55 -11.65 -11.57
N TYR A 122 -3.59 -11.95 -10.68
CA TYR A 122 -3.28 -13.34 -10.30
C TYR A 122 -4.38 -14.04 -9.49
N GLY A 123 -5.39 -13.31 -9.04
CA GLY A 123 -6.48 -13.87 -8.25
C GLY A 123 -6.08 -14.18 -6.80
N LEU A 124 -7.07 -14.63 -6.02
CA LEU A 124 -6.86 -14.94 -4.61
C LEU A 124 -5.87 -16.09 -4.37
N GLU A 125 -5.77 -17.03 -5.31
CA GLU A 125 -4.77 -18.12 -5.23
C GLU A 125 -3.34 -17.59 -5.28
N GLY A 126 -3.06 -16.63 -6.17
CA GLY A 126 -1.75 -15.96 -6.21
C GLY A 126 -1.42 -15.24 -4.91
N GLN A 127 -2.39 -14.56 -4.30
CA GLN A 127 -2.21 -13.93 -2.98
C GLN A 127 -1.88 -14.96 -1.90
N MET A 128 -2.50 -16.14 -1.93
CA MET A 128 -2.20 -17.22 -0.99
C MET A 128 -0.79 -17.77 -1.18
N ASP A 129 -0.31 -17.89 -2.42
CA ASP A 129 1.05 -18.33 -2.72
C ASP A 129 2.09 -17.32 -2.23
N LEU A 130 1.82 -16.01 -2.44
CA LEU A 130 2.65 -14.93 -1.92
C LEU A 130 2.71 -14.94 -0.39
N GLU A 131 1.56 -15.05 0.29
CA GLU A 131 1.50 -15.14 1.75
C GLU A 131 2.26 -16.37 2.26
N LYS A 132 2.07 -17.52 1.61
CA LYS A 132 2.76 -18.75 1.98
C LYS A 132 4.28 -18.58 1.89
N ALA A 133 4.77 -18.01 0.79
CA ALA A 133 6.19 -17.74 0.60
C ALA A 133 6.74 -16.75 1.66
N ALA A 134 5.96 -15.71 1.99
CA ALA A 134 6.34 -14.70 2.99
C ALA A 134 6.34 -15.23 4.44
N THR A 135 5.63 -16.34 4.71
CA THR A 135 5.44 -16.86 6.06
C THR A 135 6.20 -18.15 6.37
N GLU A 136 7.03 -18.64 5.44
CA GLU A 136 7.86 -19.82 5.69
C GLU A 136 8.79 -19.57 6.89
N ASN A 137 8.44 -20.16 8.05
CA ASN A 137 9.10 -20.06 9.36
C ASN A 137 8.83 -18.77 10.18
N ASN A 138 7.77 -18.01 9.85
CA ASN A 138 7.43 -16.78 10.57
C ASN A 138 6.35 -17.00 11.66
N LEU A 139 6.79 -17.23 12.91
CA LEU A 139 5.89 -17.45 14.07
C LEU A 139 4.91 -16.29 14.32
N PHE A 140 5.27 -15.07 13.93
CA PHE A 140 4.46 -13.87 14.12
C PHE A 140 3.27 -13.80 13.16
N ALA A 141 3.41 -14.35 11.96
CA ALA A 141 2.30 -14.46 11.02
C ALA A 141 1.20 -15.40 11.55
N ASP A 142 1.58 -16.48 12.23
CA ASP A 142 0.62 -17.40 12.88
C ASP A 142 -0.16 -16.70 14.00
N GLU A 143 0.53 -15.96 14.87
CA GLU A 143 -0.12 -15.21 15.96
C GLU A 143 -1.15 -14.21 15.42
N MET A 144 -0.81 -13.48 14.36
CA MET A 144 -1.73 -12.53 13.74
C MET A 144 -2.89 -13.17 13.02
N ARG A 145 -2.67 -14.26 12.27
CA ARG A 145 -3.76 -15.02 11.65
C ARG A 145 -4.77 -15.47 12.70
N ASN A 146 -4.30 -16.03 13.80
CA ASN A 146 -5.16 -16.43 14.92
C ASN A 146 -5.91 -15.22 15.50
N LYS A 147 -5.23 -14.07 15.66
CA LYS A 147 -5.82 -12.84 16.18
C LYS A 147 -6.95 -12.31 15.30
N ILE A 148 -6.78 -12.27 13.98
CA ILE A 148 -7.81 -11.76 13.06
C ILE A 148 -8.95 -12.75 12.85
N GLN A 149 -8.69 -14.05 12.96
CA GLN A 149 -9.68 -15.11 12.76
C GLN A 149 -10.86 -15.00 13.74
N ASP A 150 -10.58 -14.64 14.99
CA ASP A 150 -11.57 -14.55 16.06
C ASP A 150 -12.38 -13.23 16.07
N LEU A 151 -12.02 -12.26 15.23
CA LEU A 151 -12.72 -10.98 15.14
C LEU A 151 -14.10 -11.16 14.51
N LYS A 152 -15.09 -10.48 15.09
CA LYS A 152 -16.52 -10.65 14.78
C LYS A 152 -17.19 -9.43 14.17
N ASP A 153 -16.50 -8.32 14.14
CA ASP A 153 -16.98 -7.06 13.60
C ASP A 153 -15.93 -6.42 12.67
N PRO A 154 -16.37 -5.78 11.57
CA PRO A 154 -15.47 -5.15 10.61
C PRO A 154 -14.61 -4.03 11.20
N GLU A 155 -15.15 -3.23 12.12
CA GLU A 155 -14.45 -2.11 12.75
C GLU A 155 -13.25 -2.60 13.57
N SER A 156 -13.45 -3.60 14.43
CA SER A 156 -12.35 -4.22 15.16
C SER A 156 -11.39 -4.93 14.22
N PHE A 157 -11.88 -5.59 13.17
CA PHE A 157 -11.04 -6.23 12.17
C PHE A 157 -10.08 -5.25 11.47
N ILE A 158 -10.62 -4.21 10.85
CA ILE A 158 -9.83 -3.21 10.13
C ILE A 158 -8.90 -2.45 11.09
N GLY A 159 -9.38 -2.12 12.30
CA GLY A 159 -8.57 -1.44 13.31
C GLY A 159 -7.41 -2.25 13.90
N ASN A 160 -7.25 -3.53 13.51
CA ASN A 160 -6.14 -4.38 13.96
C ASN A 160 -4.97 -4.43 12.97
N PHE A 161 -5.07 -3.79 11.80
CA PHE A 161 -3.96 -3.73 10.85
C PHE A 161 -2.98 -2.60 11.18
N ASP A 162 -1.70 -2.93 11.06
CA ASP A 162 -0.55 -2.03 11.15
C ASP A 162 0.43 -2.44 10.05
N GLU A 163 1.14 -1.49 9.46
CA GLU A 163 1.95 -1.63 8.23
C GLU A 163 2.90 -2.82 8.28
N TYR A 164 3.48 -3.08 9.45
CA TYR A 164 4.48 -4.12 9.68
C TYR A 164 3.95 -5.55 9.49
N TYR A 165 2.64 -5.76 9.62
CA TYR A 165 2.02 -7.09 9.64
C TYR A 165 1.39 -7.48 8.31
N ILE A 166 1.15 -6.52 7.43
CA ILE A 166 0.28 -6.67 6.27
C ILE A 166 0.89 -7.61 5.21
N PRO A 167 2.18 -7.46 4.80
CA PRO A 167 2.75 -8.30 3.75
C PRO A 167 2.73 -9.80 4.06
N VAL A 168 2.68 -10.17 5.35
CA VAL A 168 2.74 -11.57 5.80
C VAL A 168 1.37 -12.21 6.05
N ILE A 169 0.26 -11.46 6.02
CA ILE A 169 -1.10 -12.02 6.22
C ILE A 169 -2.12 -11.53 5.17
N ASN A 170 -1.67 -10.98 4.04
CA ASN A 170 -2.52 -10.39 3.01
C ASN A 170 -3.71 -11.28 2.61
N ALA A 171 -3.47 -12.52 2.19
CA ALA A 171 -4.53 -13.43 1.74
C ALA A 171 -5.47 -13.84 2.87
N SER A 172 -4.94 -14.04 4.08
CA SER A 172 -5.73 -14.33 5.27
C SER A 172 -6.63 -13.15 5.66
N ALA A 173 -6.11 -11.93 5.56
CA ALA A 173 -6.87 -10.70 5.77
C ALA A 173 -7.97 -10.52 4.71
N ILE A 174 -7.65 -10.72 3.43
CA ILE A 174 -8.63 -10.69 2.33
C ILE A 174 -9.74 -11.71 2.57
N LYS A 175 -9.41 -12.96 2.91
CA LYS A 175 -10.44 -13.98 3.21
C LYS A 175 -11.33 -13.57 4.37
N LYS A 176 -10.74 -13.00 5.42
CA LYS A 176 -11.50 -12.56 6.58
C LYS A 176 -12.41 -11.37 6.24
N SER A 177 -11.98 -10.44 5.39
CA SER A 177 -12.83 -9.34 4.93
C SER A 177 -14.03 -9.82 4.12
N MET A 178 -13.87 -10.89 3.33
CA MET A 178 -14.95 -11.52 2.57
C MET A 178 -16.03 -12.15 3.47
N GLU A 179 -15.67 -12.65 4.66
CA GLU A 179 -16.64 -13.18 5.64
C GLU A 179 -17.61 -12.11 6.14
N PHE A 180 -17.14 -10.85 6.23
CA PHE A 180 -17.96 -9.70 6.61
C PHE A 180 -18.75 -9.12 5.42
N GLY A 181 -18.35 -9.44 4.18
CA GLY A 181 -19.05 -9.05 2.96
C GLY A 181 -19.21 -7.53 2.83
N ILE A 182 -20.41 -7.08 2.45
CA ILE A 182 -20.71 -5.66 2.20
C ILE A 182 -20.46 -4.76 3.42
N ALA A 183 -20.47 -5.32 4.64
CA ALA A 183 -20.26 -4.56 5.87
C ALA A 183 -18.81 -4.05 6.03
N THR A 184 -17.85 -4.63 5.32
CA THR A 184 -16.45 -4.18 5.35
C THR A 184 -16.26 -2.85 4.61
N GLY A 185 -17.01 -2.63 3.53
CA GLY A 185 -16.85 -1.48 2.63
C GLY A 185 -16.82 -0.13 3.35
N PRO A 186 -17.86 0.23 4.14
CA PRO A 186 -17.89 1.51 4.85
C PRO A 186 -16.67 1.75 5.74
N VAL A 187 -16.17 0.70 6.42
CA VAL A 187 -15.00 0.81 7.30
C VAL A 187 -13.74 1.03 6.48
N ILE A 188 -13.57 0.30 5.38
CA ILE A 188 -12.46 0.49 4.43
C ILE A 188 -12.45 1.91 3.88
N PHE A 189 -13.59 2.41 3.39
CA PHE A 189 -13.65 3.73 2.76
C PHE A 189 -13.32 4.85 3.74
N GLU A 190 -13.76 4.77 5.00
CA GLU A 190 -13.36 5.74 6.03
C GLU A 190 -11.85 5.75 6.25
N HIS A 191 -11.18 4.60 6.19
CA HIS A 191 -9.72 4.55 6.31
C HIS A 191 -9.02 5.07 5.05
N LEU A 192 -9.51 4.73 3.85
CA LEU A 192 -8.94 5.19 2.58
C LEU A 192 -8.99 6.71 2.41
N LYS A 193 -9.99 7.38 3.00
CA LYS A 193 -10.10 8.85 2.99
C LYS A 193 -8.99 9.54 3.78
N ASP A 194 -8.47 8.89 4.82
CA ASP A 194 -7.61 9.51 5.82
C ASP A 194 -6.20 8.92 5.94
N THR A 195 -5.95 7.75 5.32
CA THR A 195 -4.67 7.03 5.42
C THR A 195 -3.55 7.69 4.62
N GLU A 196 -2.35 7.76 5.21
CA GLU A 196 -1.10 8.09 4.51
C GLU A 196 -0.32 6.82 4.11
N SER A 197 -0.75 5.66 4.63
CA SER A 197 -0.08 4.37 4.45
C SER A 197 -0.39 3.73 3.09
N LEU A 198 0.64 3.54 2.28
CA LEU A 198 0.54 2.84 1.00
C LEU A 198 0.17 1.37 1.20
N ILE A 199 0.82 0.71 2.16
CA ILE A 199 0.66 -0.72 2.44
C ILE A 199 -0.77 -1.03 2.93
N LEU A 200 -1.31 -0.23 3.85
CA LEU A 200 -2.69 -0.37 4.29
C LEU A 200 -3.68 -0.11 3.16
N SER A 201 -3.41 0.91 2.34
CA SER A 201 -4.29 1.26 1.23
C SER A 201 -4.38 0.14 0.20
N GLU A 202 -3.25 -0.46 -0.19
CA GLU A 202 -3.26 -1.61 -1.09
C GLU A 202 -4.01 -2.80 -0.51
N LEU A 203 -3.78 -3.13 0.77
CA LEU A 203 -4.52 -4.22 1.42
C LEU A 203 -6.03 -3.95 1.38
N PHE A 204 -6.45 -2.74 1.71
CA PHE A 204 -7.86 -2.37 1.70
C PHE A 204 -8.45 -2.41 0.29
N ILE A 205 -7.74 -1.94 -0.73
CA ILE A 205 -8.19 -2.03 -2.13
C ILE A 205 -8.27 -3.50 -2.55
N LYS A 206 -7.27 -4.34 -2.22
CA LYS A 206 -7.31 -5.80 -2.45
C LYS A 206 -8.51 -6.46 -1.75
N MET A 207 -8.86 -6.03 -0.53
CA MET A 207 -10.06 -6.51 0.17
C MET A 207 -11.35 -6.15 -0.56
N LEU A 208 -11.42 -4.98 -1.22
CA LEU A 208 -12.54 -4.60 -2.06
C LEU A 208 -12.57 -5.45 -3.35
N HIS A 209 -11.44 -5.54 -4.06
CA HIS A 209 -11.28 -6.27 -5.32
C HIS A 209 -11.71 -7.74 -5.22
N PHE A 210 -11.18 -8.45 -4.22
CA PHE A 210 -11.44 -9.88 -4.04
C PHE A 210 -12.77 -10.17 -3.33
N SER A 211 -13.51 -9.13 -2.92
CA SER A 211 -14.84 -9.28 -2.35
C SER A 211 -15.84 -9.73 -3.42
N PRO A 212 -16.80 -10.61 -3.07
CA PRO A 212 -17.92 -10.91 -3.97
C PRO A 212 -18.97 -9.78 -4.01
N CYS A 213 -18.76 -8.67 -3.28
CA CYS A 213 -19.70 -7.55 -3.18
C CYS A 213 -19.32 -6.43 -4.14
N ASP A 214 -20.33 -5.72 -4.64
CA ASP A 214 -20.13 -4.51 -5.44
C ASP A 214 -19.81 -3.31 -4.54
N PHE A 215 -18.65 -2.69 -4.75
CA PHE A 215 -18.14 -1.55 -4.00
C PHE A 215 -17.92 -0.31 -4.87
N ARG A 216 -18.38 -0.33 -6.14
CA ARG A 216 -18.12 0.73 -7.13
C ARG A 216 -18.47 2.12 -6.63
N ASP A 217 -19.67 2.29 -6.08
CA ASP A 217 -20.16 3.60 -5.64
C ASP A 217 -19.30 4.18 -4.50
N GLY A 218 -18.80 3.32 -3.61
CA GLY A 218 -17.89 3.76 -2.53
C GLY A 218 -16.49 4.10 -3.05
N ILE A 219 -15.99 3.36 -4.04
CA ILE A 219 -14.73 3.71 -4.73
C ILE A 219 -14.86 5.08 -5.40
N LEU A 220 -15.97 5.32 -6.11
CA LEU A 220 -16.28 6.61 -6.71
C LEU A 220 -16.36 7.73 -5.67
N GLU A 221 -16.99 7.47 -4.50
CA GLU A 221 -17.01 8.44 -3.42
C GLU A 221 -15.59 8.83 -2.99
N VAL A 222 -14.69 7.87 -2.77
CA VAL A 222 -13.31 8.15 -2.37
C VAL A 222 -12.51 8.85 -3.47
N ILE A 223 -12.65 8.47 -4.73
CA ILE A 223 -11.97 9.11 -5.87
C ILE A 223 -12.42 10.58 -6.02
N ASN A 224 -13.70 10.87 -5.81
CA ASN A 224 -14.24 12.22 -5.93
C ASN A 224 -13.97 13.10 -4.71
N LEU A 225 -13.46 12.53 -3.62
CA LEU A 225 -12.94 13.29 -2.50
C LEU A 225 -11.52 13.76 -2.80
N PRO A 226 -11.08 14.89 -2.22
CA PRO A 226 -9.69 15.31 -2.34
C PRO A 226 -8.78 14.24 -1.70
N PRO A 227 -7.96 13.52 -2.47
CA PRO A 227 -7.22 12.39 -1.93
C PRO A 227 -6.07 12.92 -1.06
N LYS A 228 -5.89 12.40 0.15
CA LYS A 228 -4.70 12.74 0.94
C LYS A 228 -3.42 12.13 0.38
N ASN A 229 -3.56 11.01 -0.33
CA ASN A 229 -2.45 10.29 -0.91
C ASN A 229 -2.68 10.07 -2.42
N PRO A 230 -1.82 10.64 -3.29
CA PRO A 230 -1.98 10.53 -4.74
C PRO A 230 -1.75 9.10 -5.27
N TYR A 231 -0.98 8.27 -4.58
CA TYR A 231 -0.86 6.83 -4.91
C TYR A 231 -2.20 6.12 -4.75
N VAL A 232 -2.92 6.40 -3.66
CA VAL A 232 -4.23 5.78 -3.38
C VAL A 232 -5.23 6.11 -4.48
N LEU A 233 -5.26 7.36 -4.94
CA LEU A 233 -6.09 7.74 -6.09
C LEU A 233 -5.74 6.94 -7.35
N SER A 234 -4.44 6.75 -7.62
CA SER A 234 -3.97 5.98 -8.77
C SER A 234 -4.36 4.49 -8.67
N ALA A 235 -4.18 3.88 -7.49
CA ALA A 235 -4.58 2.50 -7.23
C ALA A 235 -6.11 2.30 -7.30
N LEU A 236 -6.90 3.28 -6.84
CA LEU A 236 -8.36 3.25 -6.97
C LEU A 236 -8.82 3.37 -8.43
N CYS A 237 -8.06 4.04 -9.30
CA CYS A 237 -8.36 4.03 -10.74
C CYS A 237 -8.23 2.61 -11.31
N ILE A 238 -7.18 1.89 -10.93
CA ILE A 238 -6.97 0.50 -11.33
C ILE A 238 -8.14 -0.37 -10.86
N GLU A 239 -8.49 -0.28 -9.56
CA GLU A 239 -9.62 -1.02 -8.99
C GLU A 239 -10.94 -0.72 -9.71
N LEU A 240 -11.27 0.55 -9.91
CA LEU A 240 -12.52 0.95 -10.57
C LEU A 240 -12.61 0.38 -12.00
N SER A 241 -11.48 0.17 -12.67
CA SER A 241 -11.47 -0.37 -14.04
C SER A 241 -11.99 -1.81 -14.13
N PHE A 242 -11.93 -2.60 -13.05
CA PHE A 242 -12.46 -3.97 -13.02
C PHE A 242 -13.99 -4.06 -13.02
N TYR A 243 -14.69 -2.93 -12.88
CA TYR A 243 -16.14 -2.86 -13.01
C TYR A 243 -16.62 -2.73 -14.47
N ASP A 244 -15.70 -2.63 -15.44
CA ASP A 244 -15.97 -2.61 -16.88
C ASP A 244 -17.05 -1.58 -17.30
N ASN A 245 -17.07 -0.40 -16.66
CA ASN A 245 -18.07 0.64 -16.91
C ASN A 245 -17.51 1.79 -17.78
N PRO A 246 -18.01 1.98 -19.01
CA PRO A 246 -17.57 3.07 -19.91
C PRO A 246 -17.77 4.49 -19.37
N GLU A 247 -18.69 4.70 -18.42
CA GLU A 247 -18.92 6.01 -17.80
C GLU A 247 -17.73 6.48 -16.95
N ASP A 248 -16.85 5.56 -16.54
CA ASP A 248 -15.68 5.85 -15.70
C ASP A 248 -14.48 6.38 -16.49
N MET A 249 -14.50 6.33 -17.84
CA MET A 249 -13.37 6.81 -18.66
C MET A 249 -12.97 8.25 -18.37
N GLN A 250 -13.96 9.13 -18.15
CA GLN A 250 -13.69 10.53 -17.87
C GLN A 250 -12.97 10.71 -16.53
N ILE A 251 -13.28 9.85 -15.55
CA ILE A 251 -12.64 9.87 -14.22
C ILE A 251 -11.17 9.50 -14.35
N PHE A 252 -10.85 8.42 -15.06
CA PHE A 252 -9.47 8.02 -15.31
C PHE A 252 -8.69 9.10 -16.05
N TRP A 253 -9.30 9.74 -17.04
CA TRP A 253 -8.66 10.84 -17.76
C TRP A 253 -8.36 12.05 -16.89
N ASN A 254 -9.31 12.43 -16.02
CA ASN A 254 -9.10 13.52 -15.07
C ASN A 254 -7.93 13.21 -14.12
N CYS A 255 -7.85 11.98 -13.62
CA CYS A 255 -6.76 11.54 -12.75
C CYS A 255 -5.41 11.51 -13.48
N TYR A 256 -5.38 11.02 -14.71
CA TYR A 256 -4.16 11.00 -15.55
C TYR A 256 -3.57 12.41 -15.69
N ASN A 257 -4.38 13.39 -16.10
CA ASN A 257 -3.88 14.75 -16.30
C ASN A 257 -3.51 15.42 -14.98
N PHE A 258 -4.26 15.16 -13.92
CA PHE A 258 -3.90 15.60 -12.57
C PHE A 258 -2.49 15.13 -12.19
N PHE A 259 -2.17 13.84 -12.38
CA PHE A 259 -0.83 13.34 -12.08
C PHE A 259 0.24 13.92 -13.01
N LYS A 260 -0.05 14.11 -14.30
CA LYS A 260 0.90 14.74 -15.23
C LYS A 260 1.24 16.18 -14.86
N GLU A 261 0.30 16.94 -14.33
CA GLU A 261 0.54 18.33 -13.91
C GLU A 261 1.27 18.41 -12.57
N TYR A 262 0.79 17.68 -11.56
CA TYR A 262 1.24 17.86 -10.18
C TYR A 262 2.36 16.89 -9.76
N TYR A 263 2.48 15.76 -10.44
CA TYR A 263 3.46 14.70 -10.13
C TYR A 263 4.17 14.19 -11.41
N PRO A 264 4.72 15.07 -12.26
CA PRO A 264 5.25 14.70 -13.58
C PRO A 264 6.42 13.69 -13.53
N ASP A 265 7.15 13.67 -12.42
CA ASP A 265 8.37 12.86 -12.23
C ASP A 265 8.12 11.53 -11.49
N VAL A 266 6.87 11.27 -11.08
CA VAL A 266 6.47 10.03 -10.40
C VAL A 266 5.51 9.27 -11.30
N PRO A 267 5.59 7.93 -11.44
CA PRO A 267 4.73 7.18 -12.34
C PRO A 267 3.27 7.04 -11.86
N LEU A 268 2.73 8.03 -11.15
CA LEU A 268 1.35 8.00 -10.65
C LEU A 268 0.31 8.01 -11.77
N GLN A 269 0.64 8.57 -12.93
CA GLN A 269 -0.23 8.49 -14.11
C GLN A 269 -0.46 7.05 -14.59
N GLU A 270 0.41 6.10 -14.23
CA GLU A 270 0.33 4.74 -14.78
C GLU A 270 -0.93 4.02 -14.32
N GLY A 271 -1.44 4.28 -13.11
CA GLY A 271 -2.72 3.69 -12.66
C GLY A 271 -3.91 4.09 -13.53
N PRO A 272 -4.15 5.39 -13.79
CA PRO A 272 -5.12 5.81 -14.79
C PRO A 272 -4.88 5.28 -16.21
N VAL A 273 -3.63 5.12 -16.65
CA VAL A 273 -3.32 4.55 -17.98
C VAL A 273 -3.69 3.06 -18.00
N ILE A 274 -3.36 2.31 -16.96
CA ILE A 274 -3.81 0.92 -16.76
C ILE A 274 -5.33 0.85 -16.84
N ALA A 275 -6.02 1.71 -16.07
CA ALA A 275 -7.47 1.76 -16.04
C ALA A 275 -8.09 2.02 -17.42
N LEU A 276 -7.59 3.02 -18.15
CA LEU A 276 -8.05 3.36 -19.50
C LEU A 276 -7.88 2.23 -20.52
N ASN A 277 -6.84 1.40 -20.35
CA ASN A 277 -6.61 0.24 -21.22
C ASN A 277 -7.54 -0.94 -20.89
N HIS A 278 -8.12 -0.97 -19.69
CA HIS A 278 -9.08 -1.99 -19.25
C HIS A 278 -10.51 -1.71 -19.69
N VAL A 279 -10.92 -0.45 -19.76
CA VAL A 279 -12.31 -0.12 -20.12
C VAL A 279 -12.60 -0.51 -21.58
N PRO A 280 -13.65 -1.32 -21.85
CA PRO A 280 -14.03 -1.64 -23.22
C PRO A 280 -14.33 -0.35 -24.00
N SER A 281 -13.72 -0.20 -25.16
CA SER A 281 -13.97 0.95 -26.03
C SER A 281 -15.44 0.94 -26.43
N SER A 282 -16.17 2.01 -26.13
CA SER A 282 -17.51 2.23 -26.65
C SER A 282 -17.44 2.15 -28.19
N GLY A 283 -18.00 1.08 -28.76
CA GLY A 283 -18.04 0.86 -30.21
C GLY A 283 -18.83 1.91 -30.98
#